data_AF-A0A087TE03-F1
#
_entry.id   AF-A0A087TE03-F1
#
_cell.length_a   1.000
_cell.length_b   1.000
_cell.length_c   1.000
_cell.angle_alpha   90.00
_cell.angle_beta   90.00
_cell.angle_gamma   90.00
#
_symmetry.space_group_name_H-M   'P 1'
#
loop_
_entity.id
_entity.type
_entity.pdbx_description
1 polymer ?
#
loop_
_entity_poly.entity_id
_entity_poly.type
_entity_poly.pdbx_seq_one_letter_code
_entity_poly.pdbx_strand_id
1 'polypeptide(L)'
;MKVDLMVTFFVCPKCGDNMHLCEIKGSMDGFEWQCRKQGKVNAHDVCKSIRKRSWFSHLSICDILRITRCCFLKMGNESVIQEVKVHEHAVVDWFMFAENCAR
;
A
#
# COMPACT_ATOMS: atom_id res chain seq x y z
N MET A 1 -10.90 11.72 -11.98
CA MET A 1 -10.42 10.36 -11.67
C MET A 1 -10.72 10.11 -10.19
N LYS A 2 -11.58 9.16 -9.84
CA LYS A 2 -11.83 8.80 -8.43
C LYS A 2 -10.66 7.91 -7.99
N VAL A 3 -9.65 8.50 -7.36
CA VAL A 3 -8.46 7.77 -6.91
C VAL A 3 -8.76 7.21 -5.53
N ASP A 4 -9.28 5.99 -5.48
CA ASP A 4 -9.35 5.24 -4.22
C ASP A 4 -7.93 4.75 -3.89
N LEU A 5 -7.15 5.60 -3.19
CA LEU A 5 -5.75 5.34 -2.82
C LEU A 5 -5.63 4.07 -1.95
N MET A 6 -6.58 3.90 -1.03
CA MET A 6 -6.63 2.75 -0.13
C MET A 6 -8.04 2.18 -0.11
N VAL A 7 -8.10 0.85 -0.11
CA VAL A 7 -9.37 0.13 -0.01
C VAL A 7 -9.82 0.16 1.45
N THR A 8 -11.06 0.60 1.69
CA THR A 8 -11.64 0.72 3.04
C THR A 8 -12.13 -0.60 3.63
N PHE A 9 -12.39 -1.62 2.79
CA PHE A 9 -12.76 -2.96 3.23
C PHE A 9 -12.48 -4.02 2.15
N PHE A 10 -12.21 -5.25 2.56
CA PHE A 10 -12.17 -6.40 1.66
C PHE A 10 -13.19 -7.45 2.04
N VAL A 11 -13.71 -8.14 1.03
CA VAL A 11 -14.48 -9.37 1.17
C VAL A 11 -13.57 -10.57 0.93
N CYS A 12 -13.69 -11.58 1.77
CA CYS A 12 -12.95 -12.83 1.67
C CYS A 12 -13.41 -13.61 0.44
N PRO A 13 -12.51 -13.95 -0.51
CA PRO A 13 -12.90 -14.70 -1.70
C PRO A 13 -13.27 -16.17 -1.41
N LYS A 14 -12.99 -16.67 -0.19
CA LYS A 14 -13.26 -18.05 0.20
C LYS A 14 -14.64 -18.23 0.84
N CYS A 15 -15.07 -17.31 1.71
CA CYS A 15 -16.33 -17.43 2.44
C CYS A 15 -17.30 -16.26 2.26
N GLY A 16 -16.90 -15.19 1.56
CA GLY A 16 -17.78 -14.03 1.32
C GLY A 16 -17.95 -13.07 2.50
N ASP A 17 -17.31 -13.35 3.64
CA ASP A 17 -17.36 -12.45 4.80
C ASP A 17 -16.42 -11.26 4.65
N ASN A 18 -16.71 -10.19 5.40
CA ASN A 18 -15.80 -9.06 5.54
C ASN A 18 -14.49 -9.50 6.21
N MET A 19 -13.37 -9.04 5.67
CA MET A 19 -12.06 -9.20 6.27
C MET A 19 -11.87 -8.17 7.39
N HIS A 20 -11.08 -8.52 8.40
CA HIS A 20 -10.71 -7.63 9.50
C HIS A 20 -9.32 -7.05 9.26
N LEU A 21 -9.10 -5.81 9.66
CA LEU A 21 -7.77 -5.24 9.66
C LEU A 21 -7.03 -5.72 10.91
N CYS A 22 -5.90 -6.38 10.73
CA CYS A 22 -5.12 -6.97 11.81
C CYS A 22 -3.68 -6.46 11.78
N GLU A 23 -3.08 -6.29 12.96
CA GLU A 23 -1.66 -6.02 13.09
C GLU A 23 -0.88 -7.31 12.84
N ILE A 24 -0.04 -7.30 11.81
CA ILE A 24 0.76 -8.46 11.36
C ILE A 24 2.23 -8.08 11.43
N LYS A 25 2.93 -8.65 12.42
CA LYS A 25 4.38 -8.49 12.57
C LYS A 25 5.10 -8.99 11.32
N GLY A 26 5.99 -8.16 10.78
CA GLY A 26 6.77 -8.48 9.57
C GLY A 26 6.05 -8.15 8.25
N SER A 27 4.78 -7.72 8.28
CA SER A 27 4.17 -7.12 7.10
C SER A 27 4.77 -5.75 6.81
N MET A 28 4.74 -5.33 5.54
CA MET A 28 5.41 -4.11 5.09
C MET A 28 4.94 -2.83 5.80
N ASP A 29 3.64 -2.73 6.14
CA ASP A 29 3.05 -1.58 6.84
C ASP A 29 2.62 -1.91 8.28
N GLY A 30 2.95 -3.11 8.79
CA GLY A 30 2.47 -3.58 10.09
C GLY A 30 1.01 -4.03 10.13
N PHE A 31 0.21 -3.77 9.08
CA PHE A 31 -1.20 -4.17 9.01
C PHE A 31 -1.54 -4.90 7.70
N GLU A 32 -2.44 -5.88 7.81
CA GLU A 32 -3.04 -6.57 6.67
C GLU A 32 -4.53 -6.85 6.93
N TRP A 33 -5.30 -6.94 5.84
CA TRP A 33 -6.65 -7.48 5.89
C TRP A 33 -6.59 -9.00 6.01
N GLN A 34 -7.16 -9.55 7.06
CA GLN A 34 -7.18 -10.98 7.34
C GLN A 34 -8.62 -11.53 7.41
N CYS A 35 -8.82 -12.70 6.83
CA CYS A 35 -9.95 -13.57 7.14
C CYS A 35 -9.39 -14.94 7.52
N ARG A 36 -9.54 -15.29 8.79
CA ARG A 36 -9.05 -16.54 9.36
C ARG A 36 -10.22 -17.30 9.96
N LYS A 37 -10.48 -18.50 9.44
CA LYS A 37 -11.45 -19.44 10.00
C LYS A 37 -10.78 -20.78 10.28
N GLN A 38 -10.98 -21.27 11.50
CA GLN A 38 -10.55 -22.59 11.93
C GLN A 38 -11.73 -23.57 11.87
N GLY A 39 -11.49 -24.84 11.58
CA GLY A 39 -12.53 -25.87 11.53
C GLY A 39 -12.23 -27.02 10.56
N LYS A 40 -13.13 -28.00 10.46
CA LYS A 40 -13.01 -29.11 9.50
C LYS A 40 -13.50 -28.78 8.09
N VAL A 41 -14.44 -27.84 7.97
CA VAL A 41 -15.04 -27.42 6.69
C VAL A 41 -14.74 -25.94 6.48
N ASN A 42 -14.28 -25.58 5.27
CA ASN A 42 -13.96 -24.20 4.88
C ASN A 42 -12.92 -23.49 5.76
N ALA A 43 -11.99 -24.22 6.37
CA ALA A 43 -10.85 -23.61 7.05
C ALA A 43 -9.95 -22.87 6.06
N HIS A 44 -9.56 -21.65 6.41
CA HIS A 44 -8.68 -20.83 5.59
C HIS A 44 -8.01 -19.73 6.41
N ASP A 45 -6.88 -19.26 5.90
CA ASP A 45 -6.19 -18.07 6.34
C ASP A 45 -5.85 -17.26 5.09
N VAL A 46 -6.59 -16.18 4.85
CA VAL A 46 -6.43 -15.32 3.69
C VAL A 46 -5.99 -13.95 4.19
N CYS A 47 -4.84 -13.49 3.70
CA CYS A 47 -4.32 -12.15 3.97
C CYS A 47 -4.27 -11.31 2.69
N LYS A 48 -4.47 -10.00 2.82
CA LYS A 48 -4.27 -9.01 1.76
C LYS A 48 -3.61 -7.77 2.35
N SER A 49 -2.57 -7.26 1.69
CA SER A 49 -2.01 -5.94 2.00
C SER A 49 -3.10 -4.86 1.98
N ILE A 50 -3.00 -3.88 2.88
CA ILE A 50 -3.87 -2.69 2.91
C ILE A 50 -3.78 -1.85 1.63
N ARG A 51 -2.68 -2.01 0.88
CA ARG A 51 -2.40 -1.35 -0.39
C ARG A 51 -2.82 -2.20 -1.59
N LYS A 52 -3.45 -3.36 -1.36
CA LYS A 52 -3.82 -4.25 -2.46
C LYS A 52 -4.78 -3.51 -3.41
N ARG A 53 -4.52 -3.59 -4.71
CA ARG A 53 -5.21 -2.89 -5.82
C ARG A 53 -4.80 -1.43 -6.04
N SER A 54 -3.93 -0.86 -5.20
CA SER A 54 -3.29 0.41 -5.56
C SER A 54 -2.15 0.16 -6.55
N TRP A 55 -1.90 1.13 -7.42
CA TRP A 55 -0.78 1.08 -8.37
C TRP A 55 0.58 1.10 -7.64
N PHE A 56 0.64 1.73 -6.46
CA PHE A 56 1.80 1.81 -5.59
C PHE A 56 1.92 0.64 -4.61
N SER A 57 1.21 -0.48 -4.81
CA SER A 57 1.18 -1.60 -3.86
C SER A 57 2.56 -2.21 -3.52
N HIS A 58 3.57 -1.94 -4.34
CA HIS A 58 4.97 -2.34 -4.16
C HIS A 58 5.78 -1.44 -3.19
N LEU A 59 5.27 -0.25 -2.83
CA LEU A 59 5.87 0.66 -1.84
C LEU A 59 5.16 0.54 -0.50
N SER A 60 5.87 0.73 0.61
CA SER A 60 5.21 0.91 1.92
C SER A 60 4.52 2.27 2.00
N ILE A 61 3.54 2.41 2.90
CA ILE A 61 2.95 3.72 3.22
C ILE A 61 4.05 4.68 3.71
N CYS A 62 5.01 4.19 4.49
CA CYS A 62 6.14 4.99 4.95
C CYS A 62 6.98 5.52 3.78
N ASP A 63 7.28 4.69 2.78
CA ASP A 63 8.01 5.11 1.58
C ASP A 63 7.23 6.16 0.81
N ILE A 64 5.93 5.95 0.63
CA ILE A 64 5.04 6.90 -0.04
C ILE A 64 5.04 8.26 0.67
N LEU A 65 4.96 8.28 2.01
CA LEU A 65 5.01 9.51 2.78
C LEU A 65 6.37 10.22 2.65
N ARG A 66 7.46 9.46 2.63
CA ARG A 66 8.82 10.00 2.45
C ARG A 66 9.00 10.58 1.05
N ILE A 67 8.64 9.86 0.00
CA ILE A 67 8.71 10.34 -1.40
C ILE A 67 7.83 11.58 -1.55
N THR A 68 6.61 11.58 -0.99
CA THR A 68 5.71 12.74 -1.01
C THR A 68 6.35 13.96 -0.35
N ARG A 69 6.95 13.80 0.84
CA ARG A 69 7.69 14.88 1.52
C ARG A 69 8.83 15.40 0.64
N CYS A 70 9.63 14.52 0.04
CA CYS A 70 10.74 14.91 -0.84
C CYS A 70 10.25 15.67 -2.08
N CYS A 71 9.12 15.28 -2.65
CA CYS A 71 8.46 15.98 -3.76
C CYS A 71 8.07 17.41 -3.36
N PHE A 72 7.44 17.59 -2.19
CA PHE A 72 7.12 18.92 -1.66
C PHE A 72 8.35 19.79 -1.40
N LEU A 73 9.46 19.19 -0.99
CA LEU A 73 10.75 19.86 -0.81
C LEU A 73 11.51 20.09 -2.12
N LYS A 74 10.92 19.72 -3.27
CA LYS A 74 11.52 19.86 -4.62
C LYS A 74 12.91 19.23 -4.71
N MET A 75 13.12 18.11 -4.05
CA MET A 75 14.37 17.36 -4.11
C MET A 75 14.55 16.73 -5.49
N GLY A 76 15.80 16.60 -5.95
CA GLY A 76 16.12 15.87 -7.17
C GLY A 76 15.93 14.36 -7.01
N ASN A 77 15.56 13.66 -8.09
CA ASN A 77 15.24 12.23 -8.09
C ASN A 77 16.35 11.38 -7.44
N GLU A 78 17.62 11.61 -7.79
CA GLU A 78 18.76 10.87 -7.25
C GLU A 78 18.87 10.99 -5.71
N SER A 79 18.65 12.19 -5.17
CA SER A 79 18.67 12.41 -3.72
C SER A 79 17.55 11.63 -3.02
N VAL A 80 16.36 11.56 -3.63
CA VAL A 80 15.23 10.80 -3.07
C VAL A 80 15.50 9.30 -3.11
N ILE A 81 16.06 8.79 -4.21
CA ILE A 81 16.43 7.37 -4.34
C ILE A 81 17.41 6.98 -3.24
N GLN A 82 18.41 7.82 -2.95
CA GLN A 82 19.39 7.57 -1.89
C GLN A 82 18.79 7.67 -0.48
N GLU A 83 17.92 8.66 -0.21
CA GLU A 83 17.30 8.86 1.11
C GLU A 83 16.27 7.77 1.43
N VAL A 84 15.38 7.46 0.50
CA VAL A 84 14.24 6.55 0.73
C VAL A 84 14.59 5.10 0.40
N LYS A 85 15.64 4.86 -0.40
CA LYS A 85 16.09 3.52 -0.83
C LYS A 85 15.03 2.75 -1.61
N VAL A 86 14.31 3.46 -2.49
CA VAL A 86 13.31 2.90 -3.40
C VAL A 86 13.84 2.82 -4.82
N HIS A 87 13.15 2.09 -5.68
CA HIS A 87 13.51 2.04 -7.09
C HIS A 87 13.24 3.37 -7.78
N GLU A 88 14.10 3.77 -8.72
CA GLU A 88 13.97 4.99 -9.52
C GLU A 88 12.57 5.20 -10.12
N HIS A 89 11.98 4.17 -10.75
CA HIS A 89 10.65 4.26 -11.35
C HIS A 89 9.59 4.71 -10.34
N ALA A 90 9.70 4.30 -9.08
CA ALA A 90 8.74 4.66 -8.04
C ALA A 90 8.80 6.16 -7.70
N VAL A 91 9.99 6.77 -7.75
CA VAL A 91 10.17 8.22 -7.53
C VAL A 91 9.60 9.01 -8.70
N VAL A 92 9.94 8.61 -9.93
CA VAL A 92 9.50 9.29 -11.15
C VAL A 92 7.97 9.23 -11.28
N ASP A 93 7.38 8.04 -11.13
CA ASP A 93 5.94 7.84 -11.20
C ASP A 93 5.19 8.66 -10.13
N TRP A 94 5.72 8.69 -8.90
CA TRP A 94 5.10 9.43 -7.81
C TRP A 94 5.19 10.95 -8.00
N PHE A 95 6.32 11.47 -8.50
CA PHE A 95 6.47 12.89 -8.79
C PHE A 95 5.50 13.32 -9.90
N MET A 96 5.40 12.55 -10.98
CA MET A 96 4.41 12.79 -12.03
C MET A 96 2.97 12.74 -11.50
N PHE A 97 2.67 11.79 -10.61
CA PHE A 97 1.36 11.72 -9.95
C PHE A 97 1.08 12.97 -9.10
N ALA A 98 2.03 13.39 -8.27
CA ALA A 98 1.90 14.56 -7.39
C ALA A 98 1.70 15.85 -8.18
N GLU A 99 2.44 16.06 -9.26
CA GLU A 99 2.29 17.23 -10.14
C GLU A 99 0.92 17.27 -10.82
N ASN A 100 0.38 16.11 -11.22
CA ASN A 100 -0.92 16.01 -11.88
C ASN A 100 -2.11 16.10 -10.92
N CYS A 101 -1.94 15.74 -9.64
CA CYS A 101 -2.99 15.83 -8.62
C CYS A 101 -2.99 17.15 -7.83
N ALA A 102 -1.89 17.92 -7.86
CA ALA A 102 -1.78 19.22 -7.20
C ALA A 102 -2.37 20.40 -8.02
N ARG A 103 -3.14 20.12 -9.08
CA ARG A 103 -3.85 21.10 -9.91
C ARG A 103 -5.35 21.07 -9.67
#